data_AF-A0A3M2M4E4-F1
#
_entry.id   AF-A0A3M2M4E4-F1
#
_cell.length_a   1.000
_cell.length_b   1.000
_cell.length_c   1.000
_cell.angle_alpha   90.00
_cell.angle_beta   90.00
_cell.angle_gamma   90.00
#
_symmetry.space_group_name_H-M   'P 1'
#
loop_
_entity.id
_entity.type
_entity.pdbx_description
1 polymer ?
#
loop_
_entity_poly.entity_id
_entity_poly.type
_entity_poly.pdbx_seq_one_letter_code
_entity_poly.pdbx_strand_id
1 'polypeptide(L)'
;MPHRYRCNQCRTTWPEGPRGQAEGDRDRHRRRTHDGGAPDAGDAIDWRPVTPPSERVNWGAVIKFVAFFALLVIANKLWPYIAPHVGSR
;
A
#
# COMPACT_ATOMS: atom_id res chain seq x y z
N MET A 1 9.01 13.92 3.47
CA MET A 1 9.30 12.71 2.66
C MET A 1 10.24 11.82 3.47
N PRO A 2 9.96 10.52 3.62
CA PRO A 2 10.79 9.63 4.41
C PRO A 2 12.13 9.36 3.71
N HIS A 3 13.18 9.39 4.51
CA HIS A 3 14.55 9.07 4.12
C HIS A 3 15.08 8.02 5.07
N ARG A 4 16.07 7.25 4.62
CA ARG A 4 16.81 6.33 5.50
C ARG A 4 18.28 6.28 5.14
N TYR A 5 19.11 6.06 6.13
CA TYR A 5 20.53 5.87 5.94
C TYR A 5 20.84 4.38 5.67
N ARG A 6 21.79 4.12 4.77
CA ARG A 6 22.31 2.79 4.45
C ARG A 6 23.83 2.86 4.30
N CYS A 7 24.54 1.95 4.95
CA CYS A 7 25.98 1.75 4.75
C CYS A 7 26.21 0.43 4.01
N ASN A 8 26.86 0.48 2.85
CA ASN A 8 27.08 -0.73 2.04
C ASN A 8 28.18 -1.61 2.64
N GLN A 9 29.19 -1.00 3.26
CA GLN A 9 30.30 -1.72 3.90
C GLN A 9 29.82 -2.56 5.09
N CYS A 10 29.01 -1.98 5.98
CA CYS A 10 28.47 -2.68 7.14
C CYS A 10 27.22 -3.51 6.83
N ARG A 11 26.63 -3.33 5.64
CA ARG A 11 25.35 -3.94 5.22
C ARG A 11 24.19 -3.62 6.18
N THR A 12 24.21 -2.43 6.77
CA THR A 12 23.20 -1.96 7.74
C THR A 12 22.30 -0.90 7.09
N THR A 13 21.00 -0.99 7.38
CA THR A 13 19.99 0.01 6.99
C THR A 13 19.27 0.49 8.24
N TRP A 14 19.11 1.81 8.37
CA TRP A 14 18.46 2.44 9.52
C TRP A 14 16.97 2.66 9.27
N PRO A 15 16.17 2.89 10.33
CA PRO A 15 14.75 3.21 10.20
C PRO A 15 14.49 4.41 9.29
N GLU A 16 13.30 4.41 8.68
CA GLU A 16 12.83 5.53 7.86
C GLU A 16 12.36 6.69 8.72
N GLY A 17 12.70 7.92 8.32
CA GLY A 17 12.35 9.12 9.08
C GLY A 17 12.57 10.41 8.31
N PRO A 18 12.50 11.58 8.99
CA PRO A 18 12.88 12.86 8.41
C PRO A 18 14.33 12.83 7.92
N ARG A 19 14.65 13.64 6.89
CA ARG A 19 16.00 13.69 6.32
C ARG A 19 17.08 13.95 7.39
N GLY A 20 16.85 14.88 8.30
CA GLY A 20 17.80 15.20 9.37
C GLY A 20 18.07 14.03 10.32
N GLN A 21 17.11 13.12 10.50
CA GLN A 21 17.34 11.89 11.26
C GLN A 21 18.32 10.96 10.54
N ALA A 22 18.11 10.74 9.24
CA ALA A 22 19.01 9.92 8.42
C ALA A 22 20.43 10.51 8.34
N GLU A 23 20.56 11.83 8.26
CA GLU A 23 21.86 12.53 8.34
C GLU A 23 22.51 12.35 9.72
N GLY A 24 21.74 12.48 10.80
CA GLY A 24 22.22 12.24 12.16
C GLY A 24 22.68 10.79 12.38
N ASP A 25 21.96 9.82 11.83
CA ASP A 25 22.32 8.40 11.89
C ASP A 25 23.59 8.11 11.10
N ARG A 26 23.75 8.69 9.89
CA ARG A 26 24.99 8.62 9.11
C ARG A 26 26.18 9.13 9.91
N ASP A 27 26.08 10.35 10.43
CA ASP A 27 27.21 10.99 11.09
C ASP A 27 27.55 10.28 12.40
N ARG A 28 26.54 9.80 13.14
CA ARG A 28 26.73 8.97 14.33
C ARG A 28 27.41 7.64 13.98
N HIS A 29 26.99 6.97 12.92
CA HIS A 29 27.57 5.70 12.48
C HIS A 29 29.01 5.87 12.04
N ARG A 30 29.30 6.86 11.18
CA ARG A 30 30.67 7.17 10.71
C ARG A 30 31.61 7.45 11.87
N ARG A 31 31.22 8.30 12.83
CA ARG A 31 32.03 8.59 14.03
C ARG A 31 32.33 7.37 14.89
N ARG A 32 31.43 6.39 14.94
CA ARG A 32 31.56 5.21 15.81
C ARG A 32 32.22 4.01 15.14
N THR A 33 32.12 3.91 13.80
CA THR A 33 32.45 2.69 13.05
C THR A 33 33.50 2.91 11.97
N HIS A 34 33.67 4.16 11.52
CA HIS A 34 34.57 4.54 10.42
C HIS A 34 35.49 5.71 10.82
N ASP A 35 35.74 5.90 12.12
CA ASP A 35 36.59 6.98 12.67
C ASP A 35 36.21 8.40 12.18
N GLY A 36 34.93 8.59 11.87
CA GLY A 36 34.38 9.84 11.32
C GLY A 36 34.48 9.96 9.80
N GLY A 37 35.22 9.08 9.13
CA GLY A 37 35.34 9.00 7.69
C GLY A 37 34.13 8.39 6.98
N ALA A 38 34.10 8.53 5.66
CA ALA A 38 33.16 7.81 4.82
C ALA A 38 33.64 6.36 4.62
N PRO A 39 32.74 5.36 4.58
CA PRO A 39 33.09 3.98 4.27
C PRO A 39 33.60 3.83 2.83
N ASP A 40 34.58 2.94 2.62
CA ASP A 40 35.18 2.66 1.32
C ASP A 40 34.18 2.08 0.32
N ALA A 41 33.30 1.20 0.78
CA ALA A 41 32.23 0.63 -0.06
C ALA A 41 31.05 1.62 -0.25
N GLY A 42 31.15 2.82 0.30
CA GLY A 42 30.16 3.87 0.22
C GLY A 42 28.96 3.69 1.15
N ASP A 43 28.25 4.79 1.31
CA ASP A 43 27.00 4.88 2.05
C ASP A 43 26.06 5.88 1.36
N ALA A 44 24.77 5.78 1.64
CA ALA A 44 23.75 6.58 0.99
C ALA A 44 22.61 6.93 1.94
N ILE A 45 21.98 8.08 1.67
CA ILE A 45 20.68 8.43 2.24
C ILE A 45 19.66 8.25 1.13
N ASP A 46 18.87 7.18 1.24
CA ASP A 46 17.86 6.83 0.25
C ASP A 46 16.57 7.60 0.55
N TRP A 47 16.01 8.23 -0.48
CA TRP A 47 14.63 8.71 -0.43
C TRP A 47 13.66 7.55 -0.65
N ARG A 48 12.58 7.52 0.13
CA ARG A 48 11.49 6.56 -0.03
C ARG A 48 10.22 7.32 -0.43
N PRO A 49 9.64 7.04 -1.60
CA PRO A 49 8.30 7.53 -1.87
C PRO A 49 7.36 6.95 -0.82
N VAL A 50 6.53 7.80 -0.21
CA VAL A 50 5.33 7.29 0.46
C VAL A 50 4.46 6.78 -0.67
N THR A 51 4.46 5.47 -0.90
CA THR A 51 3.44 4.87 -1.76
C THR A 51 2.14 5.08 -0.99
N PRO A 52 1.19 5.90 -1.51
CA PRO A 52 -0.14 5.90 -0.91
C PRO A 52 -0.62 4.46 -0.90
N PRO A 53 -1.38 4.03 0.12
CA PRO A 53 -2.01 2.72 0.07
C PRO A 53 -2.76 2.69 -1.26
N SER A 54 -2.37 1.79 -2.18
CA SER A 54 -3.18 1.60 -3.36
C SER A 54 -4.53 1.18 -2.81
N GLU A 55 -5.54 2.02 -3.04
CA GLU A 55 -6.93 1.66 -2.77
C GLU A 55 -7.19 0.44 -3.66
N ARG A 56 -6.94 -0.75 -3.11
CA ARG A 56 -7.21 -2.00 -3.78
C ARG A 56 -8.71 -2.06 -3.86
N VAL A 57 -9.24 -1.63 -5.01
CA VAL A 57 -10.65 -1.77 -5.35
C VAL A 57 -10.99 -3.24 -5.09
N ASN A 58 -11.87 -3.47 -4.12
CA ASN A 58 -12.34 -4.82 -3.81
C ASN A 58 -13.32 -5.24 -4.91
N TRP A 59 -12.77 -5.72 -6.02
CA TRP A 59 -13.52 -6.21 -7.17
C TRP A 59 -14.51 -7.31 -6.79
N GLY A 60 -14.24 -8.08 -5.73
CA GLY A 60 -15.19 -9.05 -5.18
C GLY A 60 -16.47 -8.40 -4.66
N ALA A 61 -16.37 -7.24 -3.99
CA ALA A 61 -17.53 -6.47 -3.55
C ALA A 61 -18.30 -5.87 -4.74
N VAL A 62 -17.58 -5.34 -5.74
CA VAL A 62 -18.17 -4.78 -6.95
C VAL A 62 -18.94 -5.84 -7.74
N ILE A 63 -18.34 -7.02 -7.96
CA ILE A 63 -18.98 -8.14 -8.67
C ILE A 63 -20.24 -8.60 -7.93
N LYS A 64 -20.18 -8.74 -6.60
CA LYS A 64 -21.36 -9.11 -5.79
C LYS A 64 -22.48 -8.09 -5.91
N PHE A 65 -22.15 -6.81 -5.88
CA PHE A 65 -23.13 -5.73 -6.04
C PHE A 65 -23.80 -5.78 -7.42
N VAL A 66 -23.01 -5.88 -8.50
CA VAL A 66 -23.54 -6.00 -9.87
C VAL A 66 -24.41 -7.24 -10.04
N ALA A 67 -23.95 -8.40 -9.54
CA ALA A 67 -24.72 -9.65 -9.62
C ALA A 67 -26.05 -9.57 -8.87
N PHE A 68 -26.06 -8.95 -7.67
CA PHE A 68 -27.29 -8.74 -6.90
C PHE A 68 -28.31 -7.87 -7.65
N PHE A 69 -27.89 -6.74 -8.23
CA PHE A 69 -28.77 -5.89 -9.02
C PHE A 69 -29.26 -6.57 -10.30
N ALA A 70 -28.40 -7.32 -10.99
CA ALA A 70 -28.79 -8.09 -12.15
C ALA A 70 -29.88 -9.13 -11.81
N LEU A 71 -29.73 -9.84 -10.68
CA LEU A 71 -30.73 -10.81 -10.20
C LEU A 71 -32.06 -10.13 -9.84
N LEU A 72 -32.04 -8.97 -9.20
CA LEU A 72 -33.26 -8.20 -8.91
C LEU A 72 -34.00 -7.78 -10.19
N VAL A 73 -33.26 -7.32 -11.21
CA VAL A 73 -33.84 -6.96 -12.51
C VAL A 73 -34.45 -8.18 -13.19
N ILE A 74 -33.74 -9.31 -13.19
CA ILE A 74 -34.25 -10.58 -13.74
C ILE A 74 -35.50 -11.03 -13.00
N ALA A 75 -35.50 -11.05 -11.66
CA ALA A 75 -36.65 -11.43 -10.85
C ALA A 75 -37.86 -10.52 -11.12
N ASN A 76 -37.66 -9.20 -11.19
CA ASN A 76 -38.72 -8.24 -11.53
C ASN A 76 -39.29 -8.48 -12.94
N LYS A 77 -38.44 -8.83 -13.92
CA LYS A 77 -38.88 -9.14 -15.28
C LYS A 77 -39.55 -10.50 -15.42
N LEU A 78 -39.16 -11.47 -14.60
CA LEU A 78 -39.74 -12.82 -14.59
C LEU A 78 -41.03 -12.89 -13.74
N TRP A 79 -41.23 -11.96 -12.81
CA TRP A 79 -42.42 -11.90 -11.95
C TRP A 79 -43.76 -12.04 -12.71
N PRO A 80 -43.99 -11.37 -13.86
CA PRO A 80 -45.24 -11.50 -14.60
C PRO A 80 -45.46 -12.88 -15.24
N TYR A 81 -44.39 -13.66 -15.42
CA TYR A 81 -44.43 -14.99 -16.03
C TYR A 81 -44.56 -16.12 -14.99
N ILE A 82 -44.18 -15.84 -13.74
CA ILE A 82 -44.18 -16.82 -12.64
C ILE A 82 -45.37 -16.57 -11.70
N ALA A 83 -45.83 -15.33 -11.56
CA ALA A 83 -47.03 -15.05 -10.79
C ALA A 83 -48.24 -15.74 -11.47
N PRO A 84 -48.85 -16.75 -10.83
CA PRO A 84 -50.11 -17.26 -11.33
C PRO A 84 -51.09 -16.10 -11.37
N HIS A 85 -51.93 -16.05 -12.40
CA HIS A 85 -53.12 -15.22 -12.37
C HIS A 85 -53.91 -15.61 -11.12
N VAL A 86 -53.75 -14.84 -10.05
CA VAL A 86 -54.64 -14.88 -8.88
C VAL A 86 -55.94 -14.24 -9.37
N GLY A 87 -56.63 -14.99 -10.22
CA GLY A 87 -57.94 -14.70 -10.76
C GLY A 87 -58.98 -14.91 -9.67
N SER A 88 -59.64 -13.80 -9.35
CA SER A 88 -61.03 -13.66 -8.90
C SER A 88 -61.60 -14.72 -7.96
N ARG A 89 -61.88 -14.29 -6.72
CA ARG A 89 -63.24 -14.36 -6.18
C ARG A 89 -63.55 -13.09 -5.44
#